data_AF-A0A3M0YRS2-F1
#
_entry.id   AF-A0A3M0YRS2-F1
#
_cell.length_a   1.000
_cell.length_b   1.000
_cell.length_c   1.000
_cell.angle_alpha   90.00
_cell.angle_beta   90.00
_cell.angle_gamma   90.00
#
_symmetry.space_group_name_H-M   'P 1'
#
loop_
_entity.id
_entity.type
_entity.pdbx_description
1 polymer ?
#
loop_
_entity_poly.entity_id
_entity_poly.type
_entity_poly.pdbx_seq_one_letter_code
_entity_poly.pdbx_strand_id
1 'polypeptide(L)'
;MLEKRGIENRKECLMRVTGMVWSFLLAVLFLNAGAIAANQDYVWWEGEQAVKHNFADSGWFEPKNPKEREVLSNGDWLTNGGKRRNGEPEAFAVYSVNVPQSGTYHFWCRKFWAHGPFRWRFDQQEWQECGRKISLVNNMPLRKFVTASWVYLGQVKLSAGQHTFELKLTAKVGEAKTACFDAFVLSLHPFTPRGKMKPHEKSGKAESGYFAWEPDYDPLSDRCPIDLRYLNEKVAGEHGFLKRDGLNILRGDGKPVRFWMVQGSSLLPMSHNQIDWWARRLAKYGVNMVRIESSPWKKGGAADAIDQFRVKQLQYIVSALKKQGIYTYFGHFFWANWKIDSSKGFPPGYRNQPCHGLLEISDAMKKIYFQWLRALLLSPNPYAGGKPLAQEPALGVFEIQNEDSLLFWTFNPVRMPAPTRTLLERKFAQWLTRKYGSLAKAAAAWGPANPPSRYYRQAGRDDIANGVVKLYGIGHLTGQRWAVG
;
A
#
# COMPACT_ATOMS: atom_id res chain seq x y z
N MET A 1 91.81 -25.73 -17.32
CA MET A 1 91.13 -24.43 -17.09
C MET A 1 89.78 -24.36 -17.82
N LEU A 2 88.95 -25.43 -17.76
CA LEU A 2 87.66 -25.49 -18.48
C LEU A 2 86.48 -26.07 -17.67
N GLU A 3 86.70 -26.71 -16.52
CA GLU A 3 85.59 -27.28 -15.72
C GLU A 3 85.00 -26.35 -14.66
N LYS A 4 85.71 -25.31 -14.20
CA LYS A 4 85.17 -24.38 -13.19
C LYS A 4 84.18 -23.34 -13.74
N ARG A 5 84.20 -23.04 -15.05
CA ARG A 5 83.29 -22.06 -15.68
C ARG A 5 81.88 -22.62 -15.97
N GLY A 6 81.69 -23.94 -15.96
CA GLY A 6 80.41 -24.57 -16.29
C GLY A 6 79.40 -24.62 -15.13
N ILE A 7 79.87 -24.51 -13.88
CA ILE A 7 79.04 -24.68 -12.68
C ILE A 7 78.50 -23.34 -12.17
N GLU A 8 79.26 -22.24 -12.31
CA GLU A 8 78.78 -20.89 -11.97
C GLU A 8 77.65 -20.42 -12.92
N ASN A 9 77.78 -20.68 -14.22
CA ASN A 9 76.75 -20.31 -15.20
C ASN A 9 75.41 -21.04 -14.99
N ARG A 10 75.41 -22.27 -14.46
CA ARG A 10 74.16 -23.00 -14.16
C ARG A 10 73.46 -22.49 -12.90
N LYS A 11 74.20 -22.03 -11.89
CA LYS A 11 73.61 -21.43 -10.67
C LYS A 11 73.01 -20.05 -10.94
N GLU A 12 73.64 -19.22 -11.77
CA GLU A 12 73.08 -17.92 -12.18
C GLU A 12 71.83 -18.09 -13.07
N CYS A 13 71.83 -19.06 -13.98
CA CYS A 13 70.66 -19.35 -14.81
C CYS A 13 69.48 -19.87 -13.97
N LEU A 14 69.73 -20.76 -13.00
CA LEU A 14 68.68 -21.30 -12.13
C LEU A 14 68.11 -20.24 -11.17
N MET A 15 68.93 -19.32 -10.65
CA MET A 15 68.47 -18.20 -9.82
C MET A 15 67.70 -17.13 -10.60
N ARG A 16 68.04 -16.88 -11.87
CA ARG A 16 67.27 -15.96 -12.73
C ARG A 16 65.91 -16.55 -13.13
N VAL A 17 65.83 -17.86 -13.37
CA VAL A 17 64.57 -18.53 -13.71
C VAL A 17 63.64 -18.63 -12.50
N THR A 18 64.16 -18.93 -11.29
CA THR A 18 63.32 -18.95 -10.07
C THR A 18 62.86 -17.55 -9.65
N GLY A 19 63.70 -16.53 -9.78
CA GLY A 19 63.30 -15.13 -9.53
C GLY A 19 62.22 -14.64 -10.49
N MET A 20 62.34 -14.96 -11.78
CA MET A 20 61.38 -14.55 -12.81
C MET A 20 60.03 -15.30 -12.69
N VAL A 21 60.05 -16.56 -12.27
CA VAL A 21 58.83 -17.35 -11.98
C VAL A 21 58.12 -16.83 -10.72
N TRP A 22 58.86 -16.41 -9.69
CA TRP A 22 58.27 -15.78 -8.49
C TRP A 22 57.70 -14.39 -8.78
N SER A 23 58.35 -13.58 -9.62
CA SER A 23 57.82 -12.28 -10.06
C SER A 23 56.57 -12.42 -10.94
N PHE A 24 56.48 -13.47 -11.78
CA PHE A 24 55.28 -13.77 -12.55
C PHE A 24 54.13 -14.31 -11.69
N LEU A 25 54.42 -15.16 -10.69
CA LEU A 25 53.40 -15.65 -9.75
C LEU A 25 52.89 -14.55 -8.81
N LEU A 26 53.74 -13.63 -8.35
CA LEU A 26 53.30 -12.44 -7.61
C LEU A 26 52.51 -11.48 -8.51
N ALA A 27 52.91 -11.27 -9.76
CA ALA A 27 52.15 -10.43 -10.69
C ALA A 27 50.77 -11.03 -11.03
N VAL A 28 50.65 -12.37 -11.15
CA VAL A 28 49.37 -13.06 -11.38
C VAL A 28 48.50 -13.11 -10.11
N LEU A 29 49.10 -13.10 -8.92
CA LEU A 29 48.37 -12.96 -7.65
C LEU A 29 47.89 -11.52 -7.40
N PHE A 30 48.61 -10.50 -7.88
CA PHE A 30 48.17 -9.09 -7.80
C PHE A 30 47.25 -8.65 -8.95
N LEU A 31 47.32 -9.29 -10.12
CA LEU A 31 46.39 -9.04 -11.24
C LEU A 31 45.03 -9.72 -11.07
N ASN A 32 44.92 -10.76 -10.22
CA ASN A 32 43.64 -11.38 -9.86
C ASN A 32 42.97 -10.77 -8.62
N ALA A 33 43.67 -9.94 -7.83
CA ALA A 33 43.07 -9.24 -6.69
C ALA A 33 42.22 -8.01 -7.11
N GLY A 34 42.41 -7.51 -8.33
CA GLY A 34 41.68 -6.34 -8.88
C GLY A 34 40.43 -6.67 -9.70
N ALA A 35 40.10 -7.95 -9.89
CA ALA A 35 39.07 -8.39 -10.82
C ALA A 35 38.02 -9.34 -10.20
N ILE A 36 37.71 -9.19 -8.90
CA ILE A 36 36.41 -9.61 -8.33
C ILE A 36 35.99 -8.60 -7.25
N ALA A 37 36.05 -7.29 -7.56
CA ALA A 37 35.04 -6.43 -6.96
C ALA A 37 33.75 -6.77 -7.72
N ALA A 38 32.98 -7.74 -7.21
CA ALA A 38 31.58 -7.85 -7.59
C ALA A 38 31.03 -6.42 -7.52
N ASN A 39 30.48 -5.92 -8.63
CA ASN A 39 30.01 -4.55 -8.77
C ASN A 39 28.94 -4.34 -7.68
N GLN A 40 29.36 -3.88 -6.49
CA GLN A 40 28.54 -3.96 -5.29
C GLN A 40 27.47 -2.90 -5.45
N ASP A 41 26.28 -3.34 -5.85
CA ASP A 41 25.14 -2.51 -6.18
C ASP A 41 24.36 -2.10 -4.93
N TYR A 42 24.85 -2.46 -3.74
CA TYR A 42 24.28 -2.08 -2.46
C TYR A 42 25.34 -1.77 -1.39
N VAL A 43 24.95 -0.96 -0.41
CA VAL A 43 25.70 -0.69 0.83
C VAL A 43 24.83 -1.14 1.99
N TRP A 44 25.40 -1.90 2.91
CA TRP A 44 24.73 -2.43 4.10
C TRP A 44 25.50 -2.01 5.36
N TRP A 45 24.79 -1.58 6.40
CA TRP A 45 25.37 -1.39 7.72
C TRP A 45 24.37 -1.72 8.83
N GLU A 46 24.90 -2.17 9.96
CA GLU A 46 24.12 -2.57 11.12
C GLU A 46 23.69 -1.35 11.95
N GLY A 47 22.50 -1.43 12.55
CA GLY A 47 21.92 -0.33 13.30
C GLY A 47 22.65 -0.06 14.61
N GLU A 48 23.16 -1.10 15.28
CA GLU A 48 23.94 -1.00 16.50
C GLU A 48 25.39 -0.53 16.29
N GLN A 49 25.86 -0.44 15.04
CA GLN A 49 27.22 0.00 14.70
C GLN A 49 27.31 1.51 14.40
N ALA A 50 26.58 2.32 15.16
CA ALA A 50 26.66 3.78 15.03
C ALA A 50 28.01 4.30 15.54
N VAL A 51 28.60 5.25 14.81
CA VAL A 51 29.83 5.96 15.23
C VAL A 51 29.56 6.83 16.46
N LYS A 52 28.35 7.36 16.58
CA LYS A 52 27.91 8.15 17.74
C LYS A 52 26.41 8.01 17.94
N HIS A 53 25.96 7.74 19.17
CA HIS A 53 24.54 7.74 19.53
C HIS A 53 24.33 8.07 21.01
N ASN A 54 23.08 8.33 21.39
CA ASN A 54 22.62 8.41 22.79
C ASN A 54 21.41 7.48 23.06
N PHE A 55 21.24 6.45 22.23
CA PHE A 55 20.32 5.33 22.50
C PHE A 55 20.75 4.56 23.75
N ALA A 56 19.82 3.84 24.38
CA ALA A 56 20.11 3.10 25.59
C ALA A 56 20.95 1.84 25.29
N ASP A 57 21.92 1.53 26.14
CA ASP A 57 22.80 0.38 25.97
C ASP A 57 22.10 -0.97 26.18
N SER A 58 20.97 -0.96 26.90
CA SER A 58 20.13 -2.14 27.15
C SER A 58 18.67 -1.72 27.37
N GLY A 59 17.76 -2.67 27.23
CA GLY A 59 16.35 -2.39 27.54
C GLY A 59 15.39 -3.50 27.17
N TRP A 60 14.12 -3.29 27.50
CA TRP A 60 13.05 -4.29 27.32
C TRP A 60 12.95 -4.90 25.91
N PHE A 61 13.45 -4.18 24.88
CA PHE A 61 13.36 -4.57 23.48
C PHE A 61 14.59 -5.32 22.95
N GLU A 62 15.63 -5.52 23.76
CA GLU A 62 16.78 -6.36 23.37
C GLU A 62 16.35 -7.83 23.11
N PRO A 63 17.11 -8.57 22.28
CA PRO A 63 16.88 -9.99 22.07
C PRO A 63 17.20 -10.78 23.35
N LYS A 64 16.26 -11.61 23.81
CA LYS A 64 16.34 -12.28 25.12
C LYS A 64 17.06 -13.62 25.12
N ASN A 65 17.27 -14.22 23.95
CA ASN A 65 17.80 -15.58 23.80
C ASN A 65 18.39 -15.77 22.40
N PRO A 66 19.17 -16.85 22.16
CA PRO A 66 19.80 -17.10 20.86
C PRO A 66 18.82 -17.12 19.68
N LYS A 67 17.60 -17.65 19.86
CA LYS A 67 16.58 -17.67 18.79
C LYS A 67 16.14 -16.28 18.38
N GLU A 68 15.98 -15.36 19.34
CA GLU A 68 15.67 -13.96 19.04
C GLU A 68 16.84 -13.25 18.34
N ARG A 69 18.09 -13.56 18.73
CA ARG A 69 19.28 -13.04 18.07
C ARG A 69 19.39 -13.52 16.63
N GLU A 70 19.04 -14.77 16.34
CA GLU A 70 19.03 -15.32 14.99
C GLU A 70 18.08 -14.59 14.02
N VAL A 71 17.05 -13.89 14.53
CA VAL A 71 16.14 -13.10 13.70
C VAL A 71 16.78 -11.80 13.21
N LEU A 72 17.70 -11.23 13.99
CA LEU A 72 18.41 -9.96 13.71
C LEU A 72 19.63 -10.20 12.81
N SER A 73 20.03 -9.18 12.04
CA SER A 73 21.11 -9.31 11.04
C SER A 73 22.45 -9.61 11.66
N ASN A 74 22.76 -8.93 12.76
CA ASN A 74 23.99 -9.12 13.51
C ASN A 74 23.76 -9.53 14.97
N GLY A 75 22.59 -10.14 15.25
CA GLY A 75 22.28 -10.68 16.57
C GLY A 75 21.88 -9.64 17.62
N ASP A 76 21.89 -8.36 17.27
CA ASP A 76 21.40 -7.26 18.09
C ASP A 76 20.83 -6.13 17.23
N TRP A 77 20.31 -5.10 17.88
CA TRP A 77 19.80 -3.89 17.22
C TRP A 77 19.89 -2.69 18.17
N LEU A 78 20.07 -1.49 17.62
CA LEU A 78 20.06 -0.27 18.41
C LEU A 78 18.69 -0.08 19.06
N THR A 79 18.61 0.13 20.38
CA THR A 79 17.33 0.07 21.11
C THR A 79 17.04 1.31 21.95
N ASN A 80 15.76 1.66 22.06
CA ASN A 80 15.26 2.71 22.93
C ASN A 80 13.86 2.37 23.46
N GLY A 81 13.51 2.89 24.63
CA GLY A 81 12.27 2.55 25.33
C GLY A 81 11.75 3.64 26.25
N GLY A 82 10.49 3.50 26.68
CA GLY A 82 9.83 4.43 27.58
C GLY A 82 9.32 5.71 26.90
N LYS A 83 9.04 6.73 27.71
CA LYS A 83 8.62 8.07 27.25
C LYS A 83 9.79 9.03 27.29
N ARG A 84 9.84 9.98 26.36
CA ARG A 84 10.81 11.07 26.39
C ARG A 84 10.53 11.99 27.58
N ARG A 85 11.54 12.22 28.43
CA ARG A 85 11.41 13.06 29.64
C ARG A 85 11.59 14.54 29.32
N ASN A 86 11.14 15.41 30.21
CA ASN A 86 11.43 16.84 30.11
C ASN A 86 12.95 17.07 30.25
N GLY A 87 13.51 17.94 29.41
CA GLY A 87 14.96 18.18 29.34
C GLY A 87 15.78 17.06 28.67
N GLU A 88 15.16 15.94 28.27
CA GLU A 88 15.86 14.88 27.56
C GLU A 88 16.11 15.27 26.09
N PRO A 89 17.36 15.19 25.59
CA PRO A 89 17.65 15.43 24.19
C PRO A 89 16.94 14.39 23.30
N GLU A 90 16.78 14.71 22.01
CA GLU A 90 16.31 13.71 21.05
C GLU A 90 17.31 12.55 20.98
N ALA A 91 16.78 11.33 20.90
CA ALA A 91 17.62 10.18 20.63
C ALA A 91 18.12 10.25 19.18
N PHE A 92 19.43 10.12 18.97
CA PHE A 92 20.08 10.22 17.67
C PHE A 92 21.12 9.12 17.49
N ALA A 93 21.39 8.79 16.23
CA ALA A 93 22.50 7.93 15.83
C ALA A 93 23.14 8.48 14.54
N VAL A 94 24.46 8.37 14.45
CA VAL A 94 25.29 8.83 13.34
C VAL A 94 26.15 7.68 12.84
N TYR A 95 26.19 7.49 11.53
CA TYR A 95 26.93 6.43 10.85
C TYR A 95 27.85 7.02 9.79
N SER A 96 28.99 6.38 9.56
CA SER A 96 29.86 6.63 8.41
C SER A 96 29.58 5.58 7.34
N VAL A 97 29.18 6.03 6.16
CA VAL A 97 28.71 5.15 5.07
C VAL A 97 29.59 5.38 3.85
N ASN A 98 30.32 4.35 3.41
CA ASN A 98 31.11 4.43 2.19
C ASN A 98 30.27 4.00 0.98
N VAL A 99 30.01 4.94 0.08
CA VAL A 99 29.23 4.73 -1.14
C VAL A 99 30.19 4.41 -2.30
N PRO A 100 30.09 3.23 -2.94
CA PRO A 100 31.08 2.80 -3.92
C PRO A 100 30.99 3.54 -5.25
N GLN A 101 29.81 4.04 -5.62
CA GLN A 101 29.60 4.74 -6.89
C GLN A 101 28.52 5.80 -6.78
N SER A 102 28.64 6.86 -7.58
CA SER A 102 27.61 7.91 -7.64
C SER A 102 26.32 7.37 -8.23
N GLY A 103 25.17 7.64 -7.61
CA GLY A 103 23.90 7.12 -8.10
C GLY A 103 22.70 7.57 -7.29
N THR A 104 21.52 7.09 -7.71
CA THR A 104 20.28 7.20 -6.96
C THR A 104 19.98 5.86 -6.32
N TYR A 105 20.03 5.82 -4.99
CA TYR A 105 19.89 4.62 -4.20
C TYR A 105 18.48 4.52 -3.60
N HIS A 106 17.89 3.34 -3.68
CA HIS A 106 16.75 2.93 -2.87
C HIS A 106 17.21 2.70 -1.43
N PHE A 107 16.68 3.47 -0.50
CA PHE A 107 17.06 3.42 0.90
C PHE A 107 16.03 2.67 1.74
N TRP A 108 16.48 1.68 2.48
CA TRP A 108 15.68 0.83 3.34
C TRP A 108 16.23 0.78 4.76
N CYS A 109 15.34 0.54 5.71
CA CYS A 109 15.67 0.32 7.10
C CYS A 109 14.91 -0.91 7.63
N ARG A 110 15.61 -1.79 8.33
CA ARG A 110 15.00 -2.86 9.14
C ARG A 110 14.90 -2.38 10.58
N LYS A 111 13.67 -2.27 11.07
CA LYS A 111 13.38 -1.65 12.38
C LYS A 111 12.20 -2.30 13.09
N PHE A 112 11.98 -1.90 14.34
CA PHE A 112 10.83 -2.38 15.11
C PHE A 112 9.50 -1.81 14.60
N TRP A 113 8.79 -2.59 13.79
CA TRP A 113 7.40 -2.36 13.36
C TRP A 113 7.15 -0.89 12.94
N ALA A 114 5.96 -0.35 13.22
CA ALA A 114 5.61 1.06 13.04
C ALA A 114 6.05 1.98 14.22
N HIS A 115 6.79 1.45 15.21
CA HIS A 115 7.30 2.23 16.35
C HIS A 115 8.47 3.14 15.97
N GLY A 116 8.84 4.08 16.84
CA GLY A 116 9.99 4.95 16.63
C GLY A 116 9.95 5.78 15.35
N PRO A 117 8.96 6.67 15.15
CA PRO A 117 9.07 7.68 14.09
C PRO A 117 10.37 8.46 14.22
N PHE A 118 11.02 8.70 13.09
CA PHE A 118 12.33 9.33 13.05
C PHE A 118 12.46 10.20 11.81
N ARG A 119 13.33 11.20 11.90
CA ARG A 119 13.84 11.94 10.76
C ARG A 119 15.25 11.45 10.43
N TRP A 120 15.62 11.50 9.17
CA TRP A 120 16.92 11.05 8.69
C TRP A 120 17.45 11.95 7.58
N ARG A 121 18.77 11.97 7.39
CA ARG A 121 19.43 12.64 6.26
C ARG A 121 20.80 12.05 5.98
N PHE A 122 21.32 12.32 4.79
CA PHE A 122 22.73 12.17 4.47
C PHE A 122 23.38 13.56 4.41
N ASP A 123 24.54 13.71 5.02
CA ASP A 123 25.33 14.94 5.07
C ASP A 123 24.49 16.17 5.48
N GLN A 124 24.50 17.21 4.65
CA GLN A 124 23.71 18.43 4.83
C GLN A 124 22.44 18.45 3.96
N GLN A 125 22.00 17.29 3.46
CA GLN A 125 20.72 17.21 2.76
C GLN A 125 19.55 17.53 3.71
N GLU A 126 18.41 17.89 3.12
CA GLU A 126 17.17 18.15 3.85
C GLU A 126 16.71 16.92 4.63
N TRP A 127 16.21 17.16 5.85
CA TRP A 127 15.65 16.10 6.69
C TRP A 127 14.44 15.46 6.02
N GLN A 128 14.47 14.15 5.91
CA GLN A 128 13.36 13.31 5.48
C GLN A 128 12.71 12.67 6.72
N GLU A 129 11.43 12.32 6.64
CA GLU A 129 10.70 11.73 7.78
C GLU A 129 10.18 10.33 7.49
N CYS A 130 10.34 9.43 8.46
CA CYS A 130 9.65 8.14 8.53
C CYS A 130 8.61 8.18 9.66
N GLY A 131 7.34 8.38 9.29
CA GLY A 131 6.21 8.41 10.22
C GLY A 131 5.67 7.02 10.60
N ARG A 132 4.59 7.00 11.40
CA ARG A 132 3.89 5.76 11.81
C ARG A 132 3.05 5.13 10.69
N LYS A 133 2.61 5.94 9.72
CA LYS A 133 1.81 5.48 8.57
C LYS A 133 2.74 5.03 7.44
N ILE A 134 3.45 3.93 7.68
CA ILE A 134 4.44 3.37 6.76
C ILE A 134 4.09 1.92 6.44
N SER A 135 4.40 1.49 5.22
CA SER A 135 4.24 0.09 4.82
C SER A 135 5.33 -0.76 5.47
N LEU A 136 4.93 -1.87 6.08
CA LEU A 136 5.83 -2.82 6.71
C LEU A 136 5.99 -4.04 5.81
N VAL A 137 7.23 -4.37 5.47
CA VAL A 137 7.57 -5.49 4.58
C VAL A 137 8.33 -6.53 5.37
N ASN A 138 8.04 -7.81 5.11
CA ASN A 138 8.74 -8.96 5.70
C ASN A 138 8.88 -8.86 7.24
N ASN A 139 7.74 -9.03 7.93
CA ASN A 139 7.66 -8.97 9.39
C ASN A 139 8.23 -10.25 10.02
N MET A 140 9.32 -10.12 10.77
CA MET A 140 9.98 -11.22 11.48
C MET A 140 9.80 -11.05 12.99
N PRO A 141 8.87 -11.78 13.62
CA PRO A 141 8.67 -11.68 15.06
C PRO A 141 9.87 -12.27 15.81
N LEU A 142 10.45 -11.48 16.71
CA LEU A 142 11.38 -11.98 17.73
C LEU A 142 10.57 -12.69 18.82
N ARG A 143 9.49 -12.05 19.26
CA ARG A 143 8.52 -12.56 20.23
C ARG A 143 7.17 -11.85 20.05
N LYS A 144 6.18 -12.22 20.86
CA LYS A 144 4.86 -11.55 20.83
C LYS A 144 5.03 -10.04 20.98
N PHE A 145 4.49 -9.28 20.02
CA PHE A 145 4.55 -7.82 19.94
C PHE A 145 5.93 -7.18 19.70
N VAL A 146 6.98 -7.95 19.44
CA VAL A 146 8.31 -7.43 19.07
C VAL A 146 8.72 -8.06 17.75
N THR A 147 8.85 -7.22 16.72
CA THR A 147 8.97 -7.66 15.33
C THR A 147 9.93 -6.77 14.57
N ALA A 148 10.93 -7.37 13.92
CA ALA A 148 11.77 -6.68 12.94
C ALA A 148 11.03 -6.63 11.60
N SER A 149 10.89 -5.43 11.04
CA SER A 149 10.16 -5.16 9.81
C SER A 149 10.99 -4.25 8.91
N TRP A 150 10.99 -4.51 7.62
CA TRP A 150 11.57 -3.61 6.63
C TRP A 150 10.63 -2.46 6.31
N VAL A 151 11.19 -1.25 6.24
CA VAL A 151 10.52 -0.04 5.76
C VAL A 151 11.32 0.58 4.63
N TYR A 152 10.61 1.03 3.60
CA TYR A 152 11.21 1.77 2.49
C TYR A 152 11.22 3.26 2.81
N LEU A 153 12.40 3.87 2.84
CA LEU A 153 12.59 5.28 3.21
C LEU A 153 12.56 6.21 1.99
N GLY A 154 12.68 5.67 0.78
CA GLY A 154 12.61 6.43 -0.47
C GLY A 154 13.86 6.29 -1.32
N GLN A 155 14.13 7.28 -2.15
CA GLN A 155 15.35 7.36 -2.96
C GLN A 155 16.22 8.51 -2.46
N VAL A 156 17.53 8.30 -2.47
CA VAL A 156 18.53 9.32 -2.13
C VAL A 156 19.60 9.35 -3.22
N LYS A 157 20.00 10.55 -3.64
CA LYS A 157 21.11 10.73 -4.58
C LYS A 157 22.39 10.94 -3.77
N LEU A 158 23.40 10.12 -4.03
CA LEU A 158 24.69 10.15 -3.34
C LEU A 158 25.82 10.10 -4.37
N SER A 159 26.93 10.75 -4.05
CA SER A 159 28.19 10.62 -4.79
C SER A 159 28.94 9.37 -4.35
N ALA A 160 29.94 8.95 -5.12
CA ALA A 160 30.93 8.01 -4.62
C ALA A 160 31.74 8.66 -3.48
N GLY A 161 32.07 7.88 -2.45
CA GLY A 161 32.88 8.31 -1.31
C GLY A 161 32.18 8.17 0.04
N GLN A 162 32.80 8.75 1.06
CA GLN A 162 32.29 8.69 2.43
C GLN A 162 31.17 9.72 2.65
N HIS A 163 30.07 9.25 3.23
CA HIS A 163 28.91 10.05 3.58
C HIS A 163 28.56 9.88 5.07
N THR A 164 27.99 10.92 5.68
CA THR A 164 27.46 10.86 7.05
C THR A 164 25.97 10.60 7.00
N PHE A 165 25.52 9.48 7.55
CA PHE A 165 24.09 9.20 7.73
C PHE A 165 23.68 9.55 9.17
N GLU A 166 22.67 10.39 9.32
CA GLU A 166 22.12 10.77 10.63
C GLU A 166 20.64 10.37 10.73
N LEU A 167 20.24 9.89 11.91
CA LEU A 167 18.83 9.73 12.29
C LEU A 167 18.55 10.34 13.66
N LYS A 168 17.32 10.83 13.85
CA LYS A 168 16.81 11.38 15.13
C LYS A 168 15.36 10.97 15.35
N LEU A 169 15.03 10.45 16.53
CA LEU A 169 13.64 10.16 16.88
C LEU A 169 12.83 11.45 17.00
N THR A 170 11.61 11.46 16.46
CA THR A 170 10.74 12.65 16.49
C THR A 170 9.78 12.67 17.68
N ALA A 171 9.98 11.79 18.67
CA ALA A 171 9.12 11.70 19.84
C ALA A 171 9.18 13.02 20.64
N LYS A 172 8.00 13.60 20.91
CA LYS A 172 7.88 14.78 21.77
C LYS A 172 7.98 14.40 23.25
N VAL A 173 8.19 15.37 24.12
CA VAL A 173 8.15 15.16 25.58
C VAL A 173 6.81 14.50 25.96
N GLY A 174 6.87 13.42 26.74
CA GLY A 174 5.72 12.61 27.13
C GLY A 174 5.28 11.55 26.12
N GLU A 175 5.76 11.58 24.88
CA GLU A 175 5.50 10.55 23.88
C GLU A 175 6.45 9.35 24.03
N ALA A 176 5.99 8.18 23.57
CA ALA A 176 6.82 6.98 23.53
C ALA A 176 7.99 7.16 22.55
N LYS A 177 9.21 6.98 23.06
CA LYS A 177 10.46 6.98 22.28
C LYS A 177 10.93 5.57 21.92
N THR A 178 10.05 4.58 22.07
CA THR A 178 10.32 3.19 21.70
C THR A 178 10.71 3.08 20.24
N ALA A 179 11.92 2.61 19.98
CA ALA A 179 12.47 2.43 18.65
C ALA A 179 13.54 1.34 18.71
N CYS A 180 13.62 0.52 17.66
CA CYS A 180 14.77 -0.36 17.46
C CYS A 180 15.20 -0.34 15.98
N PHE A 181 16.50 -0.35 15.71
CA PHE A 181 17.08 -0.32 14.36
C PHE A 181 18.10 -1.46 14.21
N ASP A 182 17.79 -2.42 13.33
CA ASP A 182 18.57 -3.63 13.08
C ASP A 182 19.58 -3.41 11.96
N ALA A 183 19.15 -2.91 10.81
CA ALA A 183 20.04 -2.64 9.70
C ALA A 183 19.51 -1.58 8.73
N PHE A 184 20.38 -1.12 7.87
CA PHE A 184 20.10 -0.16 6.81
C PHE A 184 20.72 -0.61 5.49
N VAL A 185 20.04 -0.29 4.39
CA VAL A 185 20.47 -0.69 3.04
C VAL A 185 20.27 0.44 2.05
N LEU A 186 21.34 0.84 1.37
CA LEU A 186 21.28 1.57 0.12
C LEU A 186 21.42 0.56 -1.02
N SER A 187 20.56 0.62 -2.03
CA SER A 187 20.63 -0.29 -3.19
C SER A 187 20.37 0.48 -4.48
N LEU A 188 21.20 0.29 -5.51
CA LEU A 188 21.02 0.92 -6.83
C LEU A 188 19.82 0.33 -7.57
N HIS A 189 19.53 -0.93 -7.31
CA HIS A 189 18.38 -1.63 -7.82
C HIS A 189 17.43 -1.96 -6.67
N PRO A 190 16.10 -1.92 -6.87
CA PRO A 190 15.20 -2.36 -5.83
C PRO A 190 15.48 -3.82 -5.48
N PHE A 191 15.45 -4.15 -4.18
CA PHE A 191 15.57 -5.52 -3.71
C PHE A 191 14.32 -5.92 -2.94
N THR A 192 14.06 -7.23 -2.86
CA THR A 192 12.95 -7.77 -2.07
C THR A 192 13.47 -8.20 -0.70
N PRO A 193 13.08 -7.52 0.40
CA PRO A 193 13.60 -7.88 1.72
C PRO A 193 13.13 -9.26 2.17
N ARG A 194 14.06 -10.08 2.67
CA ARG A 194 13.80 -11.45 3.14
C ARG A 194 14.55 -11.74 4.44
N GLY A 195 13.83 -11.66 5.55
CA GLY A 195 14.38 -11.81 6.89
C GLY A 195 15.51 -10.82 7.11
N LYS A 196 16.66 -11.38 7.50
CA LYS A 196 17.91 -10.67 7.75
C LYS A 196 18.90 -10.69 6.59
N MET A 197 18.49 -11.26 5.45
CA MET A 197 19.37 -11.47 4.31
C MET A 197 19.68 -10.15 3.61
N LYS A 198 20.93 -10.00 3.18
CA LYS A 198 21.40 -8.88 2.35
C LYS A 198 20.82 -9.00 0.94
N PRO A 199 20.82 -7.91 0.14
CA PRO A 199 20.49 -8.01 -1.28
C PRO A 199 21.27 -9.15 -1.96
N HIS A 200 20.59 -9.88 -2.85
CA HIS A 200 21.09 -11.05 -3.59
C HIS A 200 21.36 -12.33 -2.78
N GLU A 201 21.34 -12.28 -1.44
CA GLU A 201 21.42 -13.49 -0.62
C GLU A 201 20.13 -14.32 -0.73
N LYS A 202 20.31 -15.64 -0.78
CA LYS A 202 19.24 -16.64 -0.87
C LYS A 202 19.40 -17.61 0.31
N SER A 203 18.29 -17.96 0.96
CA SER A 203 18.35 -18.85 2.11
C SER A 203 18.66 -20.29 1.70
N GLY A 204 18.26 -20.68 0.48
CA GLY A 204 18.34 -22.06 0.00
C GLY A 204 17.47 -23.03 0.81
N LYS A 205 16.64 -22.54 1.72
CA LYS A 205 15.82 -23.35 2.61
C LYS A 205 14.51 -23.73 1.93
N ALA A 206 14.25 -25.03 1.87
CA ALA A 206 12.98 -25.59 1.44
C ALA A 206 12.68 -26.84 2.27
N GLU A 207 11.40 -27.20 2.37
CA GLU A 207 10.99 -28.48 2.93
C GLU A 207 11.44 -29.64 2.03
N SER A 208 11.56 -30.85 2.60
CA SER A 208 11.92 -32.03 1.82
C SER A 208 10.93 -32.25 0.67
N GLY A 209 11.46 -32.46 -0.54
CA GLY A 209 10.65 -32.58 -1.77
C GLY A 209 10.32 -31.25 -2.46
N TYR A 210 10.73 -30.11 -1.88
CA TYR A 210 10.54 -28.78 -2.46
C TYR A 210 11.89 -28.11 -2.79
N PHE A 211 11.85 -27.04 -3.58
CA PHE A 211 12.99 -26.16 -3.83
C PHE A 211 12.69 -24.75 -3.34
N ALA A 212 13.73 -24.01 -2.97
CA ALA A 212 13.59 -22.65 -2.46
C ALA A 212 13.22 -21.71 -3.61
N TRP A 213 11.98 -21.20 -3.63
CA TRP A 213 11.57 -20.18 -4.59
C TRP A 213 12.00 -18.78 -4.12
N GLU A 214 13.21 -18.42 -4.51
CA GLU A 214 13.85 -17.15 -4.16
C GLU A 214 14.30 -16.40 -5.41
N PRO A 215 13.36 -16.01 -6.30
CA PRO A 215 13.72 -15.28 -7.51
C PRO A 215 14.34 -13.94 -7.14
N ASP A 216 15.29 -13.54 -7.98
CA ASP A 216 15.86 -12.20 -7.93
C ASP A 216 14.77 -11.16 -8.25
N TYR A 217 15.09 -9.91 -7.94
CA TYR A 217 14.20 -8.83 -8.27
C TYR A 217 13.98 -8.74 -9.79
N ASP A 218 12.72 -8.57 -10.20
CA ASP A 218 12.37 -8.41 -11.61
C ASP A 218 12.70 -6.98 -12.08
N PRO A 219 13.69 -6.78 -12.97
CA PRO A 219 14.06 -5.46 -13.47
C PRO A 219 12.99 -4.86 -14.39
N LEU A 220 11.88 -5.58 -14.65
CA LEU A 220 10.83 -5.22 -15.59
C LEU A 220 11.36 -5.01 -17.02
N SER A 221 12.36 -5.81 -17.40
CA SER A 221 12.94 -5.76 -18.75
C SER A 221 11.89 -6.17 -19.79
N ASP A 222 11.77 -5.35 -20.83
CA ASP A 222 10.94 -5.62 -22.02
C ASP A 222 11.39 -6.87 -22.80
N ARG A 223 12.60 -7.39 -22.52
CA ARG A 223 13.11 -8.64 -23.12
C ARG A 223 12.64 -9.89 -22.39
N CYS A 224 11.90 -9.74 -21.29
CA CYS A 224 11.41 -10.87 -20.53
C CYS A 224 10.39 -11.66 -21.37
N PRO A 225 10.54 -12.99 -21.56
CA PRO A 225 9.62 -13.78 -22.38
C PRO A 225 8.17 -13.77 -21.90
N ILE A 226 7.95 -13.47 -20.62
CA ILE A 226 6.63 -13.37 -20.00
C ILE A 226 6.15 -11.92 -19.87
N ASP A 227 6.77 -10.98 -20.59
CA ASP A 227 6.29 -9.60 -20.65
C ASP A 227 5.10 -9.48 -21.60
N LEU A 228 3.91 -9.45 -21.02
CA LEU A 228 2.64 -9.35 -21.72
C LEU A 228 2.19 -7.91 -21.93
N ARG A 229 3.04 -6.90 -21.65
CA ARG A 229 2.68 -5.48 -21.83
C ARG A 229 2.18 -5.19 -23.24
N TYR A 230 2.70 -5.88 -24.25
CA TYR A 230 2.31 -5.69 -25.65
C TYR A 230 0.84 -6.03 -25.95
N LEU A 231 0.15 -6.76 -25.06
CA LEU A 231 -1.29 -7.06 -25.19
C LEU A 231 -2.18 -5.85 -24.87
N ASN A 232 -1.67 -4.90 -24.09
CA ASN A 232 -2.40 -3.68 -23.75
C ASN A 232 -2.23 -2.63 -24.86
N GLU A 233 -3.18 -1.70 -24.95
CA GLU A 233 -3.02 -0.48 -25.76
C GLU A 233 -1.71 0.26 -25.42
N LYS A 234 -1.17 1.10 -26.32
CA LYS A 234 0.03 1.89 -25.99
C LYS A 234 -0.23 2.81 -24.81
N VAL A 235 -1.42 3.41 -24.77
CA VAL A 235 -1.97 4.06 -23.58
C VAL A 235 -3.44 3.69 -23.46
N ALA A 236 -3.94 3.58 -22.22
CA ALA A 236 -5.35 3.22 -22.02
C ALA A 236 -6.26 4.31 -22.59
N GLY A 237 -7.26 3.91 -23.34
CA GLY A 237 -8.20 4.82 -23.98
C GLY A 237 -7.61 5.60 -25.15
N GLU A 238 -6.55 5.09 -25.81
CA GLU A 238 -5.95 5.71 -26.99
C GLU A 238 -6.95 5.96 -28.12
N HIS A 239 -8.01 5.16 -28.19
CA HIS A 239 -9.08 5.29 -29.19
C HIS A 239 -10.37 5.95 -28.66
N GLY A 240 -10.35 6.48 -27.44
CA GLY A 240 -11.51 7.08 -26.78
C GLY A 240 -12.18 6.15 -25.77
N PHE A 241 -13.35 6.54 -25.28
CA PHE A 241 -14.07 5.84 -24.22
C PHE A 241 -14.49 4.44 -24.62
N LEU A 242 -14.50 3.53 -23.64
CA LEU A 242 -15.08 2.19 -23.79
C LEU A 242 -16.57 2.29 -24.15
N LYS A 243 -17.04 1.34 -24.96
CA LYS A 243 -18.42 1.24 -25.42
C LYS A 243 -19.01 -0.12 -25.04
N ARG A 244 -20.31 -0.17 -24.81
CA ARG A 244 -21.05 -1.41 -24.59
C ARG A 244 -21.53 -1.96 -25.93
N ASP A 245 -21.40 -3.26 -26.13
CA ASP A 245 -22.04 -4.01 -27.22
C ASP A 245 -22.61 -5.33 -26.69
N GLY A 246 -23.89 -5.33 -26.32
CA GLY A 246 -24.53 -6.47 -25.66
C GLY A 246 -23.81 -6.88 -24.37
N LEU A 247 -23.20 -8.07 -24.37
CA LEU A 247 -22.38 -8.62 -23.28
C LEU A 247 -20.87 -8.31 -23.42
N ASN A 248 -20.46 -7.70 -24.53
CA ASN A 248 -19.09 -7.32 -24.82
C ASN A 248 -18.82 -5.86 -24.44
N ILE A 249 -17.54 -5.56 -24.25
CA ILE A 249 -17.03 -4.20 -24.17
C ILE A 249 -16.15 -3.96 -25.39
N LEU A 250 -16.36 -2.84 -26.06
CA LEU A 250 -15.56 -2.39 -27.19
C LEU A 250 -14.66 -1.24 -26.75
N ARG A 251 -13.49 -1.14 -27.36
CA ARG A 251 -12.65 0.06 -27.32
C ARG A 251 -13.32 1.19 -28.09
N GLY A 252 -12.77 2.40 -27.99
CA GLY A 252 -13.34 3.55 -28.69
C GLY A 252 -13.34 3.43 -30.23
N ASP A 253 -12.45 2.62 -30.81
CA ASP A 253 -12.40 2.26 -32.25
C ASP A 253 -13.40 1.16 -32.65
N GLY A 254 -14.17 0.62 -31.70
CA GLY A 254 -15.15 -0.43 -31.95
C GLY A 254 -14.60 -1.86 -31.88
N LYS A 255 -13.30 -2.06 -31.62
CA LYS A 255 -12.75 -3.42 -31.46
C LYS A 255 -13.09 -4.00 -30.08
N PRO A 256 -13.46 -5.29 -29.99
CA PRO A 256 -13.68 -5.95 -28.70
C PRO A 256 -12.46 -5.90 -27.78
N VAL A 257 -12.69 -5.76 -26.48
CA VAL A 257 -11.66 -5.88 -25.44
C VAL A 257 -12.15 -6.76 -24.30
N ARG A 258 -11.25 -7.57 -23.74
CA ARG A 258 -11.49 -8.39 -22.56
C ARG A 258 -10.58 -7.89 -21.45
N PHE A 259 -11.14 -7.70 -20.25
CA PHE A 259 -10.37 -7.19 -19.11
C PHE A 259 -9.86 -8.31 -18.22
N TRP A 260 -8.54 -8.38 -18.05
CA TRP A 260 -7.88 -9.07 -16.95
C TRP A 260 -7.63 -8.04 -15.84
N MET A 261 -8.52 -8.03 -14.86
CA MET A 261 -8.60 -6.98 -13.84
C MET A 261 -8.05 -7.45 -12.49
N VAL A 262 -7.41 -6.53 -11.76
CA VAL A 262 -7.04 -6.73 -10.35
C VAL A 262 -7.52 -5.59 -9.46
N GLN A 263 -7.52 -5.84 -8.15
CA GLN A 263 -7.79 -4.84 -7.12
C GLN A 263 -6.51 -4.04 -6.82
N GLY A 264 -6.56 -2.71 -6.87
CA GLY A 264 -5.39 -1.84 -6.78
C GLY A 264 -5.43 -0.76 -5.70
N SER A 265 -6.38 -0.79 -4.77
CA SER A 265 -6.49 0.25 -3.72
C SER A 265 -5.22 0.42 -2.88
N SER A 266 -4.34 -0.58 -2.84
CA SER A 266 -3.01 -0.51 -2.21
C SER A 266 -2.05 0.48 -2.86
N LEU A 267 -2.35 0.99 -4.06
CA LEU A 267 -1.58 2.06 -4.72
C LEU A 267 -1.79 3.43 -4.04
N LEU A 268 -2.91 3.65 -3.36
CA LEU A 268 -3.25 4.95 -2.75
C LEU A 268 -2.18 5.51 -1.78
N PRO A 269 -1.63 4.73 -0.84
CA PRO A 269 -0.60 5.24 0.08
C PRO A 269 0.82 5.26 -0.51
N MET A 270 1.02 4.81 -1.76
CA MET A 270 2.35 4.69 -2.35
C MET A 270 2.86 6.03 -2.91
N SER A 271 4.18 6.17 -3.00
CA SER A 271 4.79 7.29 -3.73
C SER A 271 4.58 7.16 -5.24
N HIS A 272 4.71 8.25 -5.98
CA HIS A 272 4.58 8.26 -7.44
C HIS A 272 5.50 7.23 -8.14
N ASN A 273 6.76 7.12 -7.71
CA ASN A 273 7.71 6.16 -8.29
C ASN A 273 7.29 4.70 -8.03
N GLN A 274 6.73 4.41 -6.85
CA GLN A 274 6.19 3.08 -6.55
C GLN A 274 4.95 2.78 -7.39
N ILE A 275 4.08 3.76 -7.61
CA ILE A 275 2.89 3.62 -8.46
C ILE A 275 3.31 3.35 -9.91
N ASP A 276 4.27 4.10 -10.44
CA ASP A 276 4.77 3.90 -11.82
C ASP A 276 5.37 2.51 -12.00
N TRP A 277 6.16 2.07 -11.01
CA TRP A 277 6.75 0.73 -11.02
C TRP A 277 5.67 -0.37 -11.00
N TRP A 278 4.69 -0.25 -10.11
CA TRP A 278 3.59 -1.22 -10.03
C TRP A 278 2.73 -1.19 -11.29
N ALA A 279 2.45 -0.04 -11.88
CA ALA A 279 1.74 0.07 -13.15
C ALA A 279 2.46 -0.71 -14.24
N ARG A 280 3.79 -0.56 -14.36
CA ARG A 280 4.59 -1.30 -15.35
C ARG A 280 4.61 -2.80 -15.07
N ARG A 281 4.72 -3.20 -13.80
CA ARG A 281 4.69 -4.61 -13.37
C ARG A 281 3.35 -5.28 -13.63
N LEU A 282 2.24 -4.59 -13.36
CA LEU A 282 0.91 -5.10 -13.65
C LEU A 282 0.74 -5.34 -15.15
N ALA A 283 1.15 -4.37 -15.98
CA ALA A 283 1.06 -4.52 -17.41
C ALA A 283 2.00 -5.62 -17.95
N LYS A 284 3.17 -5.82 -17.34
CA LYS A 284 4.04 -6.97 -17.62
C LYS A 284 3.29 -8.30 -17.49
N TYR A 285 2.39 -8.41 -16.51
CA TYR A 285 1.57 -9.61 -16.32
C TYR A 285 0.26 -9.60 -17.11
N GLY A 286 0.09 -8.68 -18.07
CA GLY A 286 -1.09 -8.61 -18.94
C GLY A 286 -2.33 -8.04 -18.27
N VAL A 287 -2.21 -7.46 -17.06
CA VAL A 287 -3.31 -6.71 -16.45
C VAL A 287 -3.58 -5.49 -17.31
N ASN A 288 -4.84 -5.28 -17.66
CA ASN A 288 -5.30 -4.17 -18.50
C ASN A 288 -6.46 -3.37 -17.88
N MET A 289 -6.88 -3.73 -16.65
CA MET A 289 -7.76 -2.91 -15.83
C MET A 289 -7.41 -3.03 -14.34
N VAL A 290 -7.50 -1.93 -13.59
CA VAL A 290 -7.31 -1.93 -12.13
C VAL A 290 -8.49 -1.25 -11.45
N ARG A 291 -9.11 -1.94 -10.49
CA ARG A 291 -10.15 -1.36 -9.63
C ARG A 291 -9.55 -0.66 -8.42
N ILE A 292 -9.82 0.63 -8.29
CA ILE A 292 -9.44 1.46 -7.14
C ILE A 292 -10.69 1.80 -6.35
N GLU A 293 -10.74 1.35 -5.11
CA GLU A 293 -11.81 1.69 -4.17
C GLU A 293 -11.38 2.90 -3.33
N SER A 294 -11.97 4.07 -3.59
CA SER A 294 -11.63 5.29 -2.87
C SER A 294 -12.68 6.38 -3.02
N SER A 295 -12.70 7.26 -2.02
CA SER A 295 -13.47 8.48 -2.03
C SER A 295 -12.61 9.70 -1.72
N PRO A 296 -12.94 10.88 -2.26
CA PRO A 296 -12.26 12.12 -1.90
C PRO A 296 -12.79 12.71 -0.58
N TRP A 297 -13.69 12.04 0.14
CA TRP A 297 -14.12 12.48 1.48
C TRP A 297 -12.98 12.32 2.50
N LYS A 298 -12.72 13.37 3.28
CA LYS A 298 -11.78 13.35 4.39
C LYS A 298 -12.37 12.50 5.51
N LYS A 299 -11.91 11.25 5.64
CA LYS A 299 -12.40 10.29 6.63
C LYS A 299 -12.48 10.91 8.03
N GLY A 300 -13.70 10.93 8.60
CA GLY A 300 -13.97 11.49 9.92
C GLY A 300 -14.15 13.02 9.95
N GLY A 301 -14.04 13.71 8.82
CA GLY A 301 -14.33 15.14 8.67
C GLY A 301 -15.82 15.43 8.49
N ALA A 302 -16.13 16.72 8.27
CA ALA A 302 -17.46 17.17 7.85
C ALA A 302 -17.91 16.51 6.54
N ALA A 303 -19.20 16.47 6.27
CA ALA A 303 -19.77 15.84 5.08
C ALA A 303 -19.24 16.45 3.77
N ASP A 304 -18.96 17.75 3.77
CA ASP A 304 -18.40 18.52 2.66
C ASP A 304 -16.87 18.54 2.65
N ALA A 305 -16.20 17.92 3.62
CA ALA A 305 -14.75 17.94 3.72
C ALA A 305 -14.10 17.06 2.64
N ILE A 306 -13.56 17.69 1.60
CA ILE A 306 -12.80 17.05 0.53
C ILE A 306 -11.31 16.94 0.90
N ASP A 307 -10.75 15.74 0.78
CA ASP A 307 -9.32 15.46 0.81
C ASP A 307 -8.70 15.72 -0.58
N GLN A 308 -8.19 16.94 -0.76
CA GLN A 308 -7.55 17.35 -2.02
C GLN A 308 -6.29 16.56 -2.35
N PHE A 309 -5.58 16.06 -1.34
CA PHE A 309 -4.45 15.17 -1.57
C PHE A 309 -4.94 13.85 -2.18
N ARG A 310 -6.04 13.31 -1.68
CA ARG A 310 -6.66 12.10 -2.23
C ARG A 310 -7.10 12.26 -3.68
N VAL A 311 -7.70 13.41 -4.03
CA VAL A 311 -8.10 13.72 -5.41
C VAL A 311 -6.88 13.68 -6.34
N LYS A 312 -5.81 14.40 -5.98
CA LYS A 312 -4.56 14.42 -6.76
C LYS A 312 -3.91 13.04 -6.87
N GLN A 313 -3.91 12.26 -5.77
CA GLN A 313 -3.37 10.92 -5.77
C GLN A 313 -4.12 9.98 -6.72
N LEU A 314 -5.45 10.05 -6.75
CA LEU A 314 -6.28 9.28 -7.69
C LEU A 314 -6.03 9.70 -9.15
N GLN A 315 -5.89 11.01 -9.39
CA GLN A 315 -5.52 11.54 -10.71
C GLN A 315 -4.14 11.02 -11.16
N TYR A 316 -3.17 10.94 -10.25
CA TYR A 316 -1.84 10.40 -10.54
C TYR A 316 -1.91 8.91 -10.88
N ILE A 317 -2.63 8.12 -10.08
CA ILE A 317 -2.81 6.67 -10.32
C ILE A 317 -3.39 6.43 -11.72
N VAL A 318 -4.43 7.18 -12.12
CA VAL A 318 -5.00 7.06 -13.48
C VAL A 318 -3.96 7.41 -14.54
N SER A 319 -3.17 8.47 -14.35
CA SER A 319 -2.10 8.86 -15.29
C SER A 319 -1.02 7.78 -15.41
N ALA A 320 -0.58 7.19 -14.30
CA ALA A 320 0.43 6.13 -14.27
C ALA A 320 -0.06 4.83 -14.93
N LEU A 321 -1.27 4.38 -14.60
CA LEU A 321 -1.90 3.21 -15.22
C LEU A 321 -2.15 3.41 -16.72
N LYS A 322 -2.61 4.61 -17.10
CA LYS A 322 -2.82 5.00 -18.50
C LYS A 322 -1.57 4.82 -19.34
N LYS A 323 -0.40 5.28 -18.87
CA LYS A 323 0.89 5.10 -19.57
C LYS A 323 1.20 3.63 -19.89
N GLN A 324 0.65 2.71 -19.11
CA GLN A 324 0.87 1.27 -19.24
C GLN A 324 -0.28 0.53 -19.93
N GLY A 325 -1.20 1.27 -20.57
CA GLY A 325 -2.32 0.65 -21.28
C GLY A 325 -3.35 0.03 -20.34
N ILE A 326 -3.36 0.42 -19.06
CA ILE A 326 -4.26 -0.11 -18.04
C ILE A 326 -5.40 0.88 -17.80
N TYR A 327 -6.64 0.44 -18.04
CA TYR A 327 -7.84 1.20 -17.68
C TYR A 327 -8.05 1.22 -16.17
N THR A 328 -8.67 2.27 -15.66
CA THR A 328 -9.06 2.38 -14.25
C THR A 328 -10.55 2.12 -14.11
N TYR A 329 -10.92 1.27 -13.15
CA TYR A 329 -12.27 1.15 -12.61
C TYR A 329 -12.29 1.88 -11.28
N PHE A 330 -13.16 2.89 -11.11
CA PHE A 330 -13.36 3.54 -9.81
C PHE A 330 -14.57 3.00 -9.06
N GLY A 331 -14.32 2.37 -7.92
CA GLY A 331 -15.30 2.05 -6.88
C GLY A 331 -15.35 3.17 -5.85
N HIS A 332 -16.31 4.09 -5.98
CA HIS A 332 -16.26 5.33 -5.20
C HIS A 332 -16.83 5.19 -3.77
N PHE A 333 -17.90 4.43 -3.61
CA PHE A 333 -18.72 4.46 -2.41
C PHE A 333 -19.04 3.05 -1.90
N PHE A 334 -18.51 2.70 -0.73
CA PHE A 334 -18.80 1.46 -0.01
C PHE A 334 -19.20 1.75 1.44
N TRP A 335 -20.47 1.57 1.76
CA TRP A 335 -21.11 1.95 3.03
C TRP A 335 -20.42 1.39 4.29
N ALA A 336 -19.85 0.18 4.26
CA ALA A 336 -19.34 -0.48 5.47
C ALA A 336 -18.12 0.23 6.06
N ASN A 337 -17.32 0.84 5.18
CA ASN A 337 -16.09 1.53 5.55
C ASN A 337 -16.31 2.99 5.95
N TRP A 338 -17.56 3.47 5.88
CA TRP A 338 -17.92 4.88 6.07
C TRP A 338 -18.79 5.06 7.30
N LYS A 339 -18.14 5.47 8.39
CA LYS A 339 -18.84 5.88 9.60
C LYS A 339 -19.17 7.36 9.50
N ILE A 340 -20.46 7.68 9.43
CA ILE A 340 -20.96 9.05 9.33
C ILE A 340 -21.58 9.52 10.65
N ASP A 341 -21.69 10.83 10.81
CA ASP A 341 -22.22 11.45 12.02
C ASP A 341 -23.03 12.70 11.69
N SER A 342 -24.24 12.81 12.24
CA SER A 342 -25.12 13.95 11.97
C SER A 342 -24.53 15.29 12.42
N SER A 343 -23.70 15.31 13.48
CA SER A 343 -22.99 16.51 13.92
C SER A 343 -22.02 17.06 12.87
N LYS A 344 -21.74 16.29 11.82
CA LYS A 344 -20.80 16.61 10.74
C LYS A 344 -21.52 17.00 9.44
N GLY A 345 -22.82 17.28 9.49
CA GLY A 345 -23.62 17.67 8.32
C GLY A 345 -24.19 16.50 7.51
N PHE A 346 -24.11 15.27 8.04
CA PHE A 346 -24.80 14.11 7.48
C PHE A 346 -26.27 14.04 7.93
N PRO A 347 -27.12 13.24 7.26
CA PRO A 347 -28.51 13.04 7.66
C PRO A 347 -28.70 12.71 9.15
N PRO A 348 -29.85 13.07 9.75
CA PRO A 348 -30.07 13.01 11.19
C PRO A 348 -30.12 11.57 11.75
N GLY A 349 -29.66 11.43 13.00
CA GLY A 349 -29.73 10.22 13.81
C GLY A 349 -28.50 9.32 13.73
N TYR A 350 -27.53 9.58 12.85
CA TYR A 350 -26.30 8.81 12.74
C TYR A 350 -25.26 9.28 13.76
N ARG A 351 -24.63 8.34 14.48
CA ARG A 351 -23.57 8.61 15.48
C ARG A 351 -22.37 7.70 15.23
N ASN A 352 -21.43 8.14 14.40
CA ASN A 352 -20.22 7.40 14.01
C ASN A 352 -20.49 5.93 13.59
N GLN A 353 -21.45 5.72 12.69
CA GLN A 353 -21.90 4.39 12.27
C GLN A 353 -22.05 4.28 10.74
N PRO A 354 -22.07 3.06 10.16
CA PRO A 354 -22.29 2.84 8.73
C PRO A 354 -23.63 3.40 8.21
N CYS A 355 -23.69 3.72 6.92
CA CYS A 355 -24.81 4.39 6.26
C CYS A 355 -25.52 3.57 5.16
N HIS A 356 -25.78 2.30 5.44
CA HIS A 356 -26.48 1.38 4.51
C HIS A 356 -27.75 1.98 3.91
N GLY A 357 -27.89 1.86 2.59
CA GLY A 357 -29.06 2.30 1.82
C GLY A 357 -29.36 3.80 1.90
N LEU A 358 -28.53 4.59 2.59
CA LEU A 358 -28.78 6.00 2.83
C LEU A 358 -28.75 6.79 1.52
N LEU A 359 -27.91 6.36 0.56
CA LEU A 359 -27.79 6.99 -0.75
C LEU A 359 -29.10 6.86 -1.56
N GLU A 360 -29.83 5.75 -1.44
CA GLU A 360 -31.10 5.57 -2.15
C GLU A 360 -32.22 6.44 -1.58
N ILE A 361 -32.23 6.61 -0.25
CA ILE A 361 -33.38 7.19 0.49
C ILE A 361 -33.25 8.68 0.77
N SER A 362 -32.04 9.22 0.94
CA SER A 362 -31.82 10.58 1.44
C SER A 362 -31.31 11.51 0.35
N ASP A 363 -32.10 12.52 0.00
CA ASP A 363 -31.69 13.53 -0.98
C ASP A 363 -30.54 14.40 -0.46
N ALA A 364 -30.45 14.59 0.85
CA ALA A 364 -29.29 15.22 1.49
C ALA A 364 -28.02 14.38 1.29
N MET A 365 -28.10 13.05 1.46
CA MET A 365 -26.97 12.15 1.17
C MET A 365 -26.59 12.16 -0.32
N LYS A 366 -27.57 12.17 -1.23
CA LYS A 366 -27.31 12.29 -2.68
C LYS A 366 -26.59 13.60 -3.00
N LYS A 367 -26.98 14.72 -2.39
CA LYS A 367 -26.30 16.01 -2.56
C LYS A 367 -24.84 15.94 -2.15
N ILE A 368 -24.55 15.36 -0.99
CA ILE A 368 -23.19 15.14 -0.48
C ILE A 368 -22.40 14.24 -1.45
N TYR A 369 -22.98 13.12 -1.86
CA TYR A 369 -22.39 12.19 -2.81
C TYR A 369 -22.03 12.89 -4.13
N PHE A 370 -22.94 13.68 -4.71
CA PHE A 370 -22.66 14.45 -5.92
C PHE A 370 -21.58 15.53 -5.73
N GLN A 371 -21.41 16.08 -4.54
CA GLN A 371 -20.29 16.99 -4.25
C GLN A 371 -18.96 16.24 -4.31
N TRP A 372 -18.88 15.05 -3.71
CA TRP A 372 -17.70 14.19 -3.81
C TRP A 372 -17.39 13.79 -5.24
N LEU A 373 -18.41 13.41 -6.03
CA LEU A 373 -18.26 13.12 -7.44
C LEU A 373 -17.73 14.30 -8.24
N ARG A 374 -18.26 15.51 -8.02
CA ARG A 374 -17.75 16.72 -8.69
C ARG A 374 -16.28 16.96 -8.34
N ALA A 375 -15.91 16.83 -7.07
CA ALA A 375 -14.52 16.97 -6.65
C ALA A 375 -13.60 15.92 -7.31
N LEU A 376 -14.03 14.66 -7.41
CA LEU A 376 -13.24 13.60 -8.03
C LEU A 376 -13.15 13.78 -9.56
N LEU A 377 -14.29 13.95 -10.22
CA LEU A 377 -14.41 13.83 -11.67
C LEU A 377 -14.15 15.14 -12.42
N LEU A 378 -14.38 16.30 -11.80
CA LEU A 378 -14.32 17.60 -12.47
C LEU A 378 -13.15 18.49 -12.04
N SER A 379 -12.43 18.13 -10.97
CA SER A 379 -11.24 18.89 -10.57
C SER A 379 -10.18 18.85 -11.68
N PRO A 380 -9.50 19.98 -11.97
CA PRO A 380 -8.39 20.00 -12.92
C PRO A 380 -7.32 18.96 -12.56
N ASN A 381 -6.83 18.23 -13.55
CA ASN A 381 -5.80 17.20 -13.35
C ASN A 381 -4.41 17.74 -13.73
N PRO A 382 -3.49 17.96 -12.78
CA PRO A 382 -2.15 18.46 -13.08
C PRO A 382 -1.30 17.44 -13.87
N TYR A 383 -1.66 16.15 -13.87
CA TYR A 383 -0.95 15.08 -14.55
C TYR A 383 -1.49 14.78 -15.97
N ALA A 384 -2.46 15.59 -16.43
CA ALA A 384 -3.09 15.46 -17.74
C ALA A 384 -3.38 16.83 -18.39
N GLY A 385 -2.51 17.82 -18.15
CA GLY A 385 -2.65 19.17 -18.75
C GLY A 385 -3.94 19.89 -18.36
N GLY A 386 -4.46 19.65 -17.15
CA GLY A 386 -5.71 20.22 -16.66
C GLY A 386 -6.96 19.41 -17.01
N LYS A 387 -6.89 18.43 -17.93
CA LYS A 387 -8.05 17.64 -18.35
C LYS A 387 -8.63 16.83 -17.18
N PRO A 388 -9.88 17.07 -16.77
CA PRO A 388 -10.47 16.39 -15.62
C PRO A 388 -10.74 14.91 -15.90
N LEU A 389 -10.90 14.10 -14.85
CA LEU A 389 -11.12 12.65 -14.97
C LEU A 389 -12.41 12.31 -15.74
N ALA A 390 -13.44 13.16 -15.69
CA ALA A 390 -14.66 13.01 -16.49
C ALA A 390 -14.41 13.01 -18.01
N GLN A 391 -13.28 13.56 -18.46
CA GLN A 391 -12.88 13.64 -19.87
C GLN A 391 -11.73 12.68 -20.20
N GLU A 392 -11.35 11.78 -19.29
CA GLU A 392 -10.22 10.86 -19.44
C GLU A 392 -10.72 9.46 -19.83
N PRO A 393 -10.52 9.02 -21.09
CA PRO A 393 -10.92 7.68 -21.53
C PRO A 393 -10.27 6.52 -20.77
N ALA A 394 -9.11 6.74 -20.15
CA ALA A 394 -8.48 5.74 -19.29
C ALA A 394 -9.29 5.45 -18.02
N LEU A 395 -10.21 6.32 -17.61
CA LEU A 395 -11.25 5.98 -16.63
C LEU A 395 -12.33 5.14 -17.34
N GLY A 396 -12.12 3.83 -17.39
CA GLY A 396 -12.95 2.91 -18.17
C GLY A 396 -14.28 2.58 -17.51
N VAL A 397 -14.33 2.49 -16.18
CA VAL A 397 -15.56 2.18 -15.43
C VAL A 397 -15.68 3.08 -14.21
N PHE A 398 -16.88 3.62 -14.00
CA PHE A 398 -17.25 4.31 -12.78
C PHE A 398 -18.40 3.56 -12.11
N GLU A 399 -18.13 2.98 -10.94
CA GLU A 399 -19.12 2.31 -10.11
C GLU A 399 -19.78 3.31 -9.17
N ILE A 400 -21.10 3.41 -9.28
CA ILE A 400 -21.92 4.34 -8.51
C ILE A 400 -21.85 4.00 -7.02
N GLN A 401 -22.02 2.72 -6.67
CA GLN A 401 -22.12 2.23 -5.31
C GLN A 401 -21.74 0.75 -5.28
N ASN A 402 -20.83 0.38 -4.37
CA ASN A 402 -20.37 -0.97 -4.17
C ASN A 402 -21.26 -1.69 -3.14
N GLU A 403 -21.79 -2.86 -3.53
CA GLU A 403 -22.44 -3.84 -2.66
C GLU A 403 -23.42 -3.27 -1.62
N ASP A 404 -24.32 -2.39 -2.05
CA ASP A 404 -25.35 -1.82 -1.19
C ASP A 404 -26.65 -1.64 -1.96
N SER A 405 -27.74 -1.95 -1.29
CA SER A 405 -29.09 -1.54 -1.70
C SER A 405 -30.06 -1.94 -0.61
N LEU A 406 -31.28 -1.42 -0.68
CA LEU A 406 -32.42 -1.91 0.10
C LEU A 406 -32.76 -3.40 -0.11
N LEU A 407 -32.24 -4.02 -1.17
CA LEU A 407 -32.45 -5.44 -1.49
C LEU A 407 -31.20 -6.31 -1.23
N PHE A 408 -30.13 -5.72 -0.71
CA PHE A 408 -28.91 -6.45 -0.38
C PHE A 408 -29.06 -7.20 0.94
N TRP A 409 -28.41 -8.37 1.07
CA TRP A 409 -28.63 -9.27 2.21
C TRP A 409 -28.28 -8.65 3.57
N THR A 410 -27.41 -7.62 3.61
CA THR A 410 -27.05 -6.90 4.84
C THR A 410 -28.05 -5.80 5.22
N PHE A 411 -29.05 -5.51 4.39
CA PHE A 411 -30.04 -4.48 4.68
C PHE A 411 -30.91 -4.88 5.88
N ASN A 412 -30.84 -4.05 6.94
CA ASN A 412 -31.63 -4.24 8.14
C ASN A 412 -32.18 -2.88 8.63
N PRO A 413 -33.49 -2.61 8.44
CA PRO A 413 -34.06 -1.31 8.78
C PRO A 413 -34.06 -1.04 10.29
N VAL A 414 -33.99 -2.07 11.15
CA VAL A 414 -33.93 -1.89 12.62
C VAL A 414 -32.60 -1.25 13.05
N ARG A 415 -31.53 -1.44 12.28
CA ARG A 415 -30.22 -0.82 12.55
C ARG A 415 -30.12 0.64 12.08
N MET A 416 -31.12 1.11 11.34
CA MET A 416 -31.15 2.50 10.86
C MET A 416 -31.64 3.44 11.96
N PRO A 417 -31.07 4.66 12.08
CA PRO A 417 -31.60 5.66 12.99
C PRO A 417 -33.06 5.99 12.70
N ALA A 418 -33.87 6.21 13.75
CA ALA A 418 -35.30 6.43 13.62
C ALA A 418 -35.69 7.51 12.58
N PRO A 419 -35.06 8.71 12.53
CA PRO A 419 -35.43 9.72 11.51
C PRO A 419 -35.25 9.22 10.08
N THR A 420 -34.17 8.49 9.82
CA THR A 420 -33.86 7.96 8.49
C THR A 420 -34.72 6.75 8.14
N ARG A 421 -34.96 5.88 9.12
CA ARG A 421 -35.90 4.75 8.96
C ARG A 421 -37.29 5.25 8.60
N THR A 422 -37.81 6.24 9.33
CA THR A 422 -39.13 6.85 9.06
C THR A 422 -39.20 7.47 7.65
N LEU A 423 -38.12 8.08 7.16
CA LEU A 423 -38.06 8.58 5.77
C LEU A 423 -38.30 7.44 4.75
N LEU A 424 -37.63 6.30 4.95
CA LEU A 424 -37.80 5.14 4.09
C LEU A 424 -39.21 4.53 4.22
N GLU A 425 -39.74 4.38 5.45
CA GLU A 425 -41.10 3.90 5.73
C GLU A 425 -42.18 4.76 5.03
N ARG A 426 -41.99 6.09 5.00
CA ARG A 426 -42.87 7.01 4.27
C ARG A 426 -42.76 6.86 2.75
N LYS A 427 -41.56 6.69 2.21
CA LYS A 427 -41.37 6.44 0.77
C LYS A 427 -42.02 5.12 0.35
N PHE A 428 -41.95 4.10 1.21
CA PHE A 428 -42.64 2.83 0.99
C PHE A 428 -44.17 3.01 1.03
N ALA A 429 -44.70 3.75 2.00
CA ALA A 429 -46.11 4.10 2.06
C ALA A 429 -46.59 4.83 0.78
N GLN A 430 -45.81 5.79 0.29
CA GLN A 430 -46.12 6.47 -0.97
C GLN A 430 -46.17 5.51 -2.17
N TRP A 431 -45.26 4.54 -2.22
CA TRP A 431 -45.29 3.50 -3.25
C TRP A 431 -46.54 2.62 -3.14
N LEU A 432 -46.92 2.22 -1.92
CA LEU A 432 -48.14 1.45 -1.67
C LEU A 432 -49.39 2.21 -2.10
N THR A 433 -49.49 3.50 -1.78
CA THR A 433 -50.59 4.35 -2.25
C THR A 433 -50.66 4.41 -3.76
N ARG A 434 -49.53 4.54 -4.47
CA ARG A 434 -49.53 4.51 -5.95
C ARG A 434 -49.95 3.15 -6.51
N LYS A 435 -49.54 2.05 -5.88
CA LYS A 435 -49.83 0.69 -6.34
C LYS A 435 -51.27 0.25 -6.08
N TYR A 436 -51.81 0.58 -4.90
CA TYR A 436 -53.12 0.09 -4.43
C TYR A 436 -54.20 1.19 -4.41
N GLY A 437 -53.86 2.43 -4.75
CA GLY A 437 -54.74 3.60 -4.71
C GLY A 437 -54.85 4.25 -3.32
N SER A 438 -54.66 3.50 -2.24
CA SER A 438 -54.56 4.04 -0.87
C SER A 438 -53.86 3.07 0.07
N LEU A 439 -53.39 3.56 1.23
CA LEU A 439 -52.84 2.70 2.27
C LEU A 439 -53.89 1.76 2.88
N ALA A 440 -55.15 2.19 2.97
CA ALA A 440 -56.24 1.33 3.42
C ALA A 440 -56.46 0.14 2.47
N LYS A 441 -56.43 0.38 1.15
CA LYS A 441 -56.50 -0.68 0.14
C LYS A 441 -55.27 -1.59 0.19
N ALA A 442 -54.08 -1.04 0.43
CA ALA A 442 -52.87 -1.84 0.62
C ALA A 442 -52.95 -2.75 1.86
N ALA A 443 -53.38 -2.21 3.00
CA ALA A 443 -53.56 -2.98 4.23
C ALA A 443 -54.62 -4.08 4.08
N ALA A 444 -55.75 -3.77 3.42
CA ALA A 444 -56.78 -4.77 3.12
C ALA A 444 -56.25 -5.89 2.21
N ALA A 445 -55.41 -5.56 1.22
CA ALA A 445 -54.83 -6.54 0.30
C ALA A 445 -53.80 -7.47 0.98
N TRP A 446 -53.09 -6.99 2.01
CA TRP A 446 -52.00 -7.74 2.67
C TRP A 446 -52.43 -8.43 3.96
N GLY A 447 -53.54 -7.99 4.55
CA GLY A 447 -53.99 -8.48 5.85
C GLY A 447 -53.12 -7.98 7.01
N PRO A 448 -53.28 -8.56 8.21
CA PRO A 448 -52.58 -8.09 9.41
C PRO A 448 -51.07 -8.35 9.32
N ALA A 449 -50.27 -7.36 9.75
CA ALA A 449 -48.82 -7.49 9.83
C ALA A 449 -48.41 -8.59 10.81
N ASN A 450 -47.52 -9.49 10.38
CA ASN A 450 -46.93 -10.55 11.21
C ASN A 450 -45.39 -10.38 11.29
N PRO A 451 -44.87 -9.62 12.28
CA PRO A 451 -43.45 -9.30 12.32
C PRO A 451 -42.57 -10.55 12.58
N PRO A 452 -41.50 -10.74 11.80
CA PRO A 452 -40.76 -12.01 11.76
C PRO A 452 -39.90 -12.28 13.02
N SER A 453 -39.66 -11.29 13.88
CA SER A 453 -38.90 -11.48 15.12
C SER A 453 -39.27 -10.46 16.22
N ARG A 454 -38.79 -10.71 17.44
CA ARG A 454 -38.93 -9.79 18.58
C ARG A 454 -38.41 -8.38 18.24
N TYR A 455 -37.31 -8.28 17.50
CA TYR A 455 -36.71 -6.99 17.15
C TYR A 455 -37.63 -6.15 16.27
N TYR A 456 -38.32 -6.76 15.30
CA TYR A 456 -39.31 -6.04 14.48
C TYR A 456 -40.60 -5.74 15.24
N ARG A 457 -41.00 -6.58 16.20
CA ARG A 457 -42.13 -6.25 17.11
C ARG A 457 -41.82 -5.01 17.95
N GLN A 458 -40.59 -4.88 18.45
CA GLN A 458 -40.15 -3.71 19.21
C GLN A 458 -39.98 -2.46 18.36
N ALA A 459 -39.79 -2.59 17.04
CA ALA A 459 -39.71 -1.45 16.12
C ALA A 459 -41.06 -0.73 15.89
N GLY A 460 -42.16 -1.27 16.44
CA GLY A 460 -43.51 -0.71 16.37
C GLY A 460 -44.37 -1.33 15.26
N ARG A 461 -45.64 -0.92 15.21
CA ARG A 461 -46.59 -1.29 14.15
C ARG A 461 -46.61 -0.22 13.05
N ASP A 462 -47.29 -0.56 11.95
CA ASP A 462 -47.63 0.42 10.92
C ASP A 462 -48.45 1.57 11.52
N ASP A 463 -48.19 2.78 11.06
CA ASP A 463 -48.92 3.99 11.39
C ASP A 463 -49.49 4.58 10.10
N ILE A 464 -50.57 3.93 9.65
CA ILE A 464 -51.26 4.24 8.41
C ILE A 464 -51.79 5.67 8.39
N ALA A 465 -52.25 6.17 9.55
CA ALA A 465 -52.78 7.51 9.70
C ALA A 465 -51.71 8.59 9.38
N ASN A 466 -50.47 8.35 9.79
CA ASN A 466 -49.35 9.26 9.51
C ASN A 466 -48.52 8.85 8.27
N GLY A 467 -49.02 7.92 7.46
CA GLY A 467 -48.37 7.49 6.22
C GLY A 467 -47.04 6.78 6.43
N VAL A 468 -46.91 6.00 7.51
CA VAL A 468 -45.71 5.25 7.86
C VAL A 468 -46.03 3.76 7.82
N VAL A 469 -45.37 3.02 6.93
CA VAL A 469 -45.49 1.56 6.84
C VAL A 469 -44.13 0.93 7.12
N LYS A 470 -44.08 0.01 8.08
CA LYS A 470 -42.85 -0.64 8.57
C LYS A 470 -42.28 -1.59 7.53
N LEU A 471 -40.97 -1.80 7.64
CA LEU A 471 -40.20 -2.62 6.71
C LEU A 471 -39.47 -3.74 7.45
N TYR A 472 -39.32 -4.86 6.77
CA TYR A 472 -38.49 -5.98 7.19
C TYR A 472 -37.24 -6.06 6.33
N GLY A 473 -36.13 -6.56 6.87
CA GLY A 473 -34.94 -6.86 6.09
C GLY A 473 -35.24 -7.91 5.01
N ILE A 474 -34.54 -7.82 3.87
CA ILE A 474 -34.80 -8.64 2.67
C ILE A 474 -34.74 -10.15 2.97
N GLY A 475 -33.94 -10.59 3.95
CA GLY A 475 -33.88 -11.99 4.37
C GLY A 475 -35.26 -12.58 4.69
N HIS A 476 -36.17 -11.78 5.24
CA HIS A 476 -37.53 -12.22 5.58
C HIS A 476 -38.46 -12.36 4.36
N LEU A 477 -38.08 -11.87 3.18
CA LEU A 477 -38.88 -11.95 1.95
C LEU A 477 -38.66 -13.26 1.18
N THR A 478 -37.69 -14.09 1.57
CA THR A 478 -37.37 -15.36 0.90
C THR A 478 -38.26 -16.52 1.33
N GLY A 479 -39.12 -16.34 2.35
CA GLY A 479 -39.93 -17.40 2.95
C GLY A 479 -39.12 -18.47 3.70
N GLN A 480 -37.79 -18.35 3.75
CA GLN A 480 -36.90 -19.35 4.32
C GLN A 480 -36.51 -19.02 5.77
N ARG A 481 -36.59 -20.03 6.65
CA ARG A 481 -36.29 -19.90 8.10
C ARG A 481 -34.81 -19.60 8.41
N TRP A 482 -33.88 -19.88 7.49
CA TRP A 482 -32.43 -19.64 7.69
C TRP A 482 -32.02 -18.18 7.56
N ALA A 483 -32.88 -17.31 7.01
CA ALA A 483 -32.64 -15.87 6.99
C ALA A 483 -32.83 -15.19 8.36
N VAL A 484 -33.01 -16.00 9.40
CA VAL A 484 -33.27 -15.61 10.79
C VAL A 484 -32.10 -16.12 11.63
N GLY A 485 -31.02 -15.35 11.65
CA GLY A 485 -29.86 -15.51 12.54
C GLY A 485 -29.39 -14.16 13.03
#